data_AF-A0A519QKQ4-F1
#
_entry.id   AF-A0A519QKQ4-F1
#
_cell.length_a   1.000
_cell.length_b   1.000
_cell.length_c   1.000
_cell.angle_alpha   90.00
_cell.angle_beta   90.00
_cell.angle_gamma   90.00
#
_symmetry.space_group_name_H-M   'P 1'
#
loop_
_entity.id
_entity.type
_entity.pdbx_description
1 polymer ?
#
loop_
_entity_poly.entity_id
_entity_poly.type
_entity_poly.pdbx_seq_one_letter_code
_entity_poly.pdbx_strand_id
1 'polypeptide(L)'
;QMSPELRAKFANTPVVTFDVDEEHRIAISQNLRSKVVLDKSIEQHAEMCVYNTETLNEARLLSKELNDDIECRIRRYSNCLSHCSKNYREWLVEDYKQKLTLMIGKKYREKIFNED
;
A
#
# COMPACT_ATOMS: atom_id res chain seq x y z
N GLN A 1 -1.59 -2.45 13.51
CA GLN A 1 -1.01 -3.81 13.39
C GLN A 1 -2.01 -4.63 12.61
N MET A 2 -1.58 -5.39 11.60
CA MET A 2 -2.49 -6.25 10.84
C MET A 2 -3.01 -7.40 11.70
N SER A 3 -4.33 -7.65 11.64
CA SER A 3 -4.96 -8.80 12.29
C SER A 3 -4.44 -10.12 11.72
N PRO A 4 -4.35 -11.19 12.54
CA PRO A 4 -3.89 -12.50 12.08
C PRO A 4 -4.74 -13.07 10.94
N GLU A 5 -6.05 -12.78 10.93
CA GLU A 5 -6.96 -13.16 9.84
C GLU A 5 -6.60 -12.49 8.50
N LEU A 6 -6.26 -11.20 8.55
CA LEU A 6 -5.82 -10.47 7.37
C LEU A 6 -4.48 -11.02 6.86
N ARG A 7 -3.57 -11.36 7.78
CA ARG A 7 -2.30 -12.01 7.46
C ARG A 7 -2.48 -13.39 6.83
N ALA A 8 -3.51 -14.13 7.23
CA ALA A 8 -3.86 -15.42 6.62
C ALA A 8 -4.41 -15.25 5.20
N LYS A 9 -5.18 -14.19 4.92
CA LYS A 9 -5.64 -13.86 3.55
C LYS A 9 -4.50 -13.49 2.61
N PHE A 10 -3.38 -13.00 3.13
CA PHE A 10 -2.16 -12.70 2.37
C PHE A 10 -1.10 -13.80 2.48
N ALA A 11 -1.46 -15.02 2.89
CA ALA A 11 -0.50 -16.11 3.08
C ALA A 11 0.26 -16.51 1.81
N ASN A 12 -0.27 -16.21 0.61
CA ASN A 12 0.47 -16.42 -0.65
C ASN A 12 1.55 -15.36 -0.89
N THR A 13 1.54 -14.25 -0.15
CA THR A 13 2.56 -13.21 -0.27
C THR A 13 3.63 -13.39 0.81
N PRO A 14 4.90 -13.64 0.43
CA PRO A 14 5.97 -13.91 1.40
C PRO A 14 6.36 -12.70 2.26
N VAL A 15 6.08 -11.47 1.80
CA VAL A 15 6.41 -10.23 2.53
C VAL A 15 5.20 -9.32 2.58
N VAL A 16 4.43 -9.41 3.67
CA VAL A 16 3.26 -8.56 3.95
C VAL A 16 3.65 -7.29 4.71
N THR A 17 4.84 -7.26 5.31
CA THR A 17 5.35 -6.14 6.10
C THR A 17 6.12 -5.16 5.24
N PHE A 18 5.76 -3.89 5.26
CA PHE A 18 6.52 -2.81 4.61
C PHE A 18 7.09 -1.88 5.68
N ASP A 19 8.41 -1.81 5.76
CA ASP A 19 9.05 -0.89 6.69
C ASP A 19 9.28 0.46 6.02
N VAL A 20 8.37 1.40 6.32
CA VAL A 20 8.39 2.77 5.81
C VAL A 20 9.69 3.49 6.16
N ASP A 21 10.29 3.20 7.31
CA ASP A 21 11.52 3.86 7.77
C ASP A 21 12.74 3.40 6.95
N GLU A 22 12.86 2.08 6.75
CA GLU A 22 13.91 1.51 5.92
C GLU A 22 13.81 2.02 4.47
N GLU A 23 12.62 1.96 3.88
CA GLU A 23 12.41 2.42 2.50
C GLU A 23 12.61 3.93 2.36
N HIS A 24 12.29 4.70 3.40
CA HIS A 24 12.62 6.12 3.43
C HIS A 24 14.12 6.35 3.48
N ARG A 25 14.87 5.62 4.31
CA ARG A 25 16.34 5.67 4.35
C ARG A 25 16.96 5.30 2.99
N ILE A 26 16.45 4.25 2.34
CA ILE A 26 16.90 3.85 0.99
C ILE A 26 16.60 4.95 -0.03
N ALA A 27 15.39 5.51 -0.02
CA ALA A 27 15.00 6.58 -0.92
C ALA A 27 15.91 7.81 -0.76
N ILE A 28 16.20 8.22 0.49
CA ILE A 28 17.11 9.32 0.77
C ILE A 28 18.53 8.99 0.31
N SER A 29 19.02 7.76 0.57
CA SER A 29 20.33 7.30 0.09
C SER A 29 20.44 7.29 -1.44
N GLN A 30 19.32 7.09 -2.14
CA GLN A 30 19.23 7.13 -3.60
C GLN A 30 18.88 8.53 -4.14
N ASN A 31 18.82 9.54 -3.27
CA ASN A 31 18.44 10.91 -3.61
C ASN A 31 17.03 11.02 -4.24
N LEU A 32 16.16 10.06 -3.92
CA LEU A 32 14.76 9.99 -4.33
C LEU A 32 13.85 10.76 -3.36
N ARG A 33 12.67 11.12 -3.84
CA ARG A 33 11.67 11.81 -3.00
C ARG A 33 11.03 10.83 -2.03
N SER A 34 10.70 11.29 -0.82
CA SER A 34 9.93 10.55 0.18
C SER A 34 8.61 9.97 -0.35
N LYS A 35 8.01 10.61 -1.37
CA LYS A 35 6.82 10.10 -2.09
C LYS A 35 7.02 8.69 -2.64
N VAL A 36 8.23 8.30 -3.04
CA VAL A 36 8.49 6.97 -3.61
C VAL A 36 8.16 5.84 -2.62
N VAL A 37 8.34 6.11 -1.33
CA VAL A 37 8.01 5.16 -0.24
C VAL A 37 6.51 4.88 -0.21
N LEU A 38 5.70 5.92 -0.37
CA LEU A 38 4.24 5.77 -0.46
C LEU A 38 3.84 5.01 -1.71
N ASP A 39 4.43 5.36 -2.86
CA ASP A 39 4.12 4.74 -4.15
C ASP A 39 4.40 3.24 -4.13
N LYS A 40 5.58 2.84 -3.64
CA LYS A 40 5.95 1.44 -3.45
C LYS A 40 5.05 0.71 -2.44
N SER A 41 4.69 1.37 -1.36
CA SER A 41 3.75 0.80 -0.38
C SER A 41 2.37 0.55 -1.01
N ILE A 42 1.88 1.47 -1.85
CA ILE A 42 0.61 1.34 -2.57
C ILE A 42 0.70 0.18 -3.57
N GLU A 43 1.79 0.13 -4.33
CA GLU A 43 2.03 -0.94 -5.30
C GLU A 43 2.06 -2.31 -4.63
N GLN A 44 2.78 -2.44 -3.52
CA GLN A 44 2.82 -3.69 -2.74
C GLN A 44 1.42 -4.10 -2.27
N HIS A 45 0.61 -3.17 -1.73
CA HIS A 45 -0.78 -3.48 -1.36
C HIS A 45 -1.63 -3.88 -2.56
N ALA A 46 -1.47 -3.22 -3.71
CA ALA A 46 -2.22 -3.53 -4.90
C ALA A 46 -1.86 -4.93 -5.44
N GLU A 47 -0.58 -5.27 -5.50
CA GLU A 47 -0.10 -6.58 -5.93
C GLU A 47 -0.55 -7.68 -4.98
N MET A 48 -0.46 -7.45 -3.66
CA MET A 48 -0.98 -8.39 -2.67
C MET A 48 -2.47 -8.65 -2.86
N CYS A 49 -3.26 -7.59 -3.10
CA CYS A 49 -4.69 -7.75 -3.35
C CYS A 49 -4.96 -8.54 -4.63
N VAL A 50 -4.30 -8.20 -5.74
CA VAL A 50 -4.51 -8.85 -7.05
C VAL A 50 -3.96 -10.28 -7.10
N TYR A 51 -2.94 -10.59 -6.30
CA TYR A 51 -2.35 -11.94 -6.25
C TYR A 51 -3.16 -12.91 -5.40
N ASN A 52 -3.76 -12.42 -4.30
CA ASN A 52 -4.58 -13.25 -3.40
C ASN A 52 -6.07 -13.28 -3.78
N THR A 53 -6.46 -12.59 -4.85
CA THR A 53 -7.86 -12.57 -5.31
C THR A 53 -7.94 -12.86 -6.80
N GLU A 54 -9.00 -13.55 -7.19
CA GLU A 54 -9.24 -13.89 -8.60
C GLU A 54 -10.11 -12.85 -9.29
N THR A 55 -10.91 -12.09 -8.53
CA THR A 55 -11.84 -11.10 -9.08
C THR A 55 -11.50 -9.68 -8.62
N LEU A 56 -11.65 -8.69 -9.50
CA LEU A 56 -11.49 -7.27 -9.19
C LEU A 56 -12.32 -6.81 -7.97
N ASN A 57 -13.51 -7.37 -7.79
CA ASN A 57 -14.38 -7.06 -6.66
C ASN A 57 -13.79 -7.54 -5.32
N GLU A 58 -13.18 -8.73 -5.30
CA GLU A 58 -12.50 -9.25 -4.11
C GLU A 58 -11.24 -8.44 -3.81
N ALA A 59 -10.46 -8.09 -4.83
CA ALA A 59 -9.28 -7.23 -4.67
C ALA A 59 -9.63 -5.89 -4.00
N ARG A 60 -10.75 -5.29 -4.43
CA ARG A 60 -11.29 -4.06 -3.82
C ARG A 60 -11.78 -4.29 -2.40
N LEU A 61 -12.45 -5.40 -2.11
CA LEU A 61 -12.89 -5.70 -0.76
C LEU A 61 -11.69 -5.88 0.19
N LEU A 62 -10.67 -6.61 -0.26
CA LEU A 62 -9.46 -6.85 0.51
C LEU A 62 -8.67 -5.57 0.79
N SER A 63 -8.64 -4.63 -0.18
CA SER A 63 -8.05 -3.30 0.02
C SER A 63 -8.72 -2.49 1.12
N LYS A 64 -10.02 -2.70 1.39
CA LYS A 64 -10.72 -2.02 2.49
C LYS A 64 -10.26 -2.54 3.84
N GLU A 65 -9.93 -3.82 3.94
CA GLU A 65 -9.40 -4.40 5.17
C GLU A 65 -7.97 -3.94 5.47
N LEU A 66 -7.23 -3.52 4.44
CA LEU A 66 -5.90 -2.91 4.58
C LEU A 66 -5.95 -1.45 5.08
N ASN A 67 -7.12 -0.82 5.22
CA ASN A 67 -7.24 0.58 5.62
C ASN A 67 -6.55 0.92 6.94
N ASP A 68 -6.68 0.05 7.94
CA ASP A 68 -6.01 0.21 9.24
C ASP A 68 -4.48 0.15 9.12
N ASP A 69 -3.98 -0.73 8.24
CA ASP A 69 -2.55 -0.83 7.97
C ASP A 69 -2.03 0.39 7.22
N ILE A 70 -2.78 0.88 6.22
CA ILE A 70 -2.49 2.12 5.50
C ILE A 70 -2.36 3.28 6.47
N GLU A 71 -3.29 3.44 7.40
CA GLU A 71 -3.23 4.51 8.38
C GLU A 71 -2.00 4.39 9.30
N CYS A 72 -1.63 3.17 9.69
CA CYS A 72 -0.40 2.90 10.42
C CYS A 72 0.86 3.24 9.61
N ARG A 73 0.91 2.93 8.31
CA ARG A 73 2.04 3.27 7.43
C ARG A 73 2.15 4.77 7.23
N ILE A 74 1.04 5.45 6.95
CA ILE A 74 1.00 6.91 6.84
C ILE A 74 1.41 7.57 8.16
N ARG A 75 1.02 7.02 9.32
CA ARG A 75 1.51 7.49 10.63
C ARG A 75 3.03 7.47 10.72
N ARG A 76 3.64 6.34 10.38
CA ARG A 76 5.11 6.19 10.42
C ARG A 76 5.77 7.13 9.42
N TYR A 77 5.23 7.21 8.20
CA TYR A 77 5.71 8.11 7.16
C TYR A 77 5.65 9.59 7.60
N SER A 78 4.53 10.01 8.19
CA SER A 78 4.35 11.35 8.73
C SER A 78 5.30 11.65 9.89
N ASN A 79 5.68 10.63 10.69
CA ASN A 79 6.68 10.80 11.74
C ASN A 79 8.10 10.96 11.18
N CYS A 80 8.43 10.30 10.05
CA CYS A 80 9.70 10.48 9.35
C CYS A 80 9.79 11.85 8.65
N LEU A 81 8.66 12.52 8.42
CA LEU A 81 8.58 13.85 7.86
C LEU A 81 8.56 14.91 8.96
N SER A 82 9.52 15.83 8.92
CA SER A 82 9.73 16.84 9.96
C SER A 82 8.56 17.81 10.19
N HIS A 83 7.59 17.91 9.26
CA HIS A 83 6.45 18.84 9.33
C HIS A 83 5.17 18.27 8.69
N CYS A 84 4.54 17.27 9.32
CA CYS A 84 3.21 16.80 8.92
C CYS A 84 2.10 17.32 9.86
N SER A 85 1.27 18.24 9.36
CA SER A 85 0.02 18.63 10.04
C SER A 85 -0.98 17.48 10.05
N LYS A 86 -1.88 17.43 11.05
CA LYS A 86 -2.96 16.41 11.12
C LYS A 86 -3.77 16.36 9.82
N ASN A 87 -4.15 17.52 9.29
CA ASN A 87 -4.87 17.63 8.01
C ASN A 87 -4.10 17.02 6.83
N TYR A 88 -2.77 17.18 6.79
CA TYR A 88 -1.96 16.60 5.72
C TYR A 88 -1.91 15.08 5.83
N ARG A 89 -1.87 14.56 7.06
CA ARG A 89 -1.91 13.13 7.31
C ARG A 89 -3.24 12.51 6.89
N GLU A 90 -4.36 13.12 7.25
CA GLU A 90 -5.69 12.65 6.84
C GLU A 90 -5.82 12.67 5.32
N TRP A 91 -5.39 13.77 4.69
CA TRP A 91 -5.35 13.86 3.23
C TRP A 91 -4.47 12.77 2.60
N LEU A 92 -3.31 12.46 3.17
CA LEU A 92 -2.45 11.38 2.70
C LEU A 92 -3.11 10.02 2.82
N VAL A 93 -3.87 9.76 3.88
CA VAL A 93 -4.62 8.51 4.04
C VAL A 93 -5.68 8.39 2.94
N GLU A 94 -6.42 9.46 2.65
CA GLU A 94 -7.43 9.46 1.59
C GLU A 94 -6.82 9.33 0.19
N ASP A 95 -5.76 10.08 -0.10
CA ASP A 95 -5.01 9.99 -1.36
C ASP A 95 -4.44 8.58 -1.57
N TYR A 96 -3.89 7.98 -0.51
CA TYR A 96 -3.40 6.61 -0.55
C TYR A 96 -4.52 5.63 -0.88
N LYS A 97 -5.69 5.73 -0.22
CA LYS A 97 -6.84 4.85 -0.47
C LYS A 97 -7.35 4.97 -1.92
N GLN A 98 -7.43 6.19 -2.44
CA GLN A 98 -7.80 6.43 -3.83
C GLN A 98 -6.79 5.81 -4.79
N LYS A 99 -5.49 6.06 -4.58
CA LYS A 99 -4.43 5.49 -5.41
C LYS A 99 -4.37 3.97 -5.35
N LEU A 100 -4.56 3.38 -4.18
CA LEU A 100 -4.62 1.94 -4.02
C LEU A 100 -5.75 1.33 -4.87
N THR A 101 -6.94 1.91 -4.81
CA THR A 101 -8.09 1.45 -5.60
C THR A 101 -7.82 1.55 -7.11
N LEU A 102 -7.18 2.64 -7.55
CA LEU A 102 -6.78 2.83 -8.94
C LEU A 102 -5.69 1.84 -9.37
N MET A 103 -4.67 1.63 -8.53
CA MET A 103 -3.55 0.72 -8.78
C MET A 103 -4.00 -0.73 -8.85
N ILE A 104 -4.91 -1.16 -7.98
CA ILE A 104 -5.54 -2.50 -8.06
C ILE A 104 -6.23 -2.69 -9.40
N GLY A 105 -7.07 -1.72 -9.81
CA GLY A 105 -7.77 -1.79 -11.09
C GLY A 105 -6.86 -1.72 -12.31
N LYS A 106 -5.66 -1.14 -12.16
CA LYS A 106 -4.62 -1.10 -13.19
C LYS A 106 -3.88 -2.45 -13.27
N LYS A 107 -3.30 -2.92 -12.17
CA LYS A 107 -2.58 -4.20 -12.07
C LYS A 107 -3.46 -5.38 -12.46
N TYR A 108 -4.73 -5.37 -12.08
CA TYR A 108 -5.68 -6.41 -12.45
C TYR A 108 -5.96 -6.43 -13.96
N ARG A 109 -6.09 -5.24 -14.59
CA ARG A 109 -6.23 -5.14 -16.05
C ARG A 109 -4.96 -5.59 -16.77
N GLU A 110 -3.79 -5.21 -16.26
CA GLU A 110 -2.50 -5.67 -16.79
C GLU A 110 -2.38 -7.19 -16.69
N LYS A 111 -2.78 -7.80 -15.56
CA LYS A 111 -2.79 -9.26 -15.39
C LYS A 111 -3.66 -9.95 -16.44
N ILE A 112 -4.91 -9.50 -16.62
CA ILE A 112 -5.81 -10.05 -17.64
C ILE A 112 -5.23 -9.91 -19.04
N PHE A 113 -4.74 -8.71 -19.38
CA PHE A 113 -4.24 -8.42 -20.73
C PHE A 113 -2.94 -9.17 -21.06
N ASN A 114 -2.16 -9.56 -20.05
CA ASN A 114 -0.88 -10.26 -20.22
C ASN A 114 -1.03 -11.80 -20.18
N GLU A 115 -2.25 -12.31 -19.97
CA GLU A 115 -2.63 -13.73 -20.07
C GLU A 115 -3.32 -14.08 -21.41
N ASP A 116 -3.54 -13.11 -22.30
CA ASP A 116 -4.06 -13.26 -23.68
C ASP A 116 -2.93 -13.36 -24.74
#